data_AF-A0A928DIM5-F1
#
_entry.id   AF-A0A928DIM5-F1
#
_cell.length_a   1.000
_cell.length_b   1.000
_cell.length_c   1.000
_cell.angle_alpha   90.00
_cell.angle_beta   90.00
_cell.angle_gamma   90.00
#
_symmetry.space_group_name_H-M   'P 1'
#
loop_
_entity.id
_entity.type
_entity.pdbx_description
1 polymer ?
#
loop_
_entity_poly.entity_id
_entity_poly.type
_entity_poly.pdbx_seq_one_letter_code
_entity_poly.pdbx_strand_id
1 'polypeptide(L)'
;MKKVITTLIITTIACISAFAEYVAIALPKESELNDNRKFYDASIAVNKIDDNTLQQAVETLLSTPSSELSKLLINPQNATRASKFLKFSRLDKSVKIFPINFGKWKVAIFQIPQNSRMRKGLNYFVFEQIGNKLLWDVSVNNMFLSLISQCNFQAPTQIDISKVKTSSASDKAILNDLTKNKQPFLVFLNGALISTTSDSNVYKHPASKFYKKIQDVFFSWQIEKYAQFMSPKSKSKFNEQYSGMSEQQKKSTLSDYFAWKKKYIKVLQLSDNEFIVLFKRQKQGQKDQFDLAYITLTSKDGSTGYLEKFGDRTPLDIMLHRHILR
;
A
#
# COMPACT_ATOMS: atom_id res chain seq x y z
N MET A 1 -69.75 -28.04 4.58
CA MET A 1 -69.10 -26.86 5.23
C MET A 1 -68.26 -27.41 6.37
N LYS A 2 -66.95 -27.22 6.54
CA LYS A 2 -65.91 -26.34 5.98
C LYS A 2 -64.62 -27.18 5.90
N LYS A 3 -63.86 -27.10 4.79
CA LYS A 3 -62.48 -27.61 4.74
C LYS A 3 -61.57 -26.60 5.45
N VAL A 4 -60.88 -27.02 6.50
CA VAL A 4 -59.82 -26.24 7.13
C VAL A 4 -58.54 -26.53 6.35
N ILE A 5 -58.09 -25.54 5.56
CA ILE A 5 -56.77 -25.56 4.93
C ILE A 5 -55.82 -24.88 5.91
N THR A 6 -54.99 -25.68 6.57
CA THR A 6 -53.89 -25.18 7.40
C THR A 6 -52.73 -24.85 6.47
N THR A 7 -52.60 -23.57 6.11
CA THR A 7 -51.45 -23.06 5.37
C THR A 7 -50.25 -22.97 6.31
N LEU A 8 -49.31 -23.90 6.18
CA LEU A 8 -48.02 -23.85 6.85
C LEU A 8 -47.14 -22.81 6.14
N ILE A 9 -47.03 -21.61 6.70
CA ILE A 9 -46.08 -20.59 6.24
C ILE A 9 -44.70 -20.99 6.78
N ILE A 10 -43.88 -21.59 5.92
CA ILE A 10 -42.46 -21.80 6.17
C ILE A 10 -41.77 -20.47 5.86
N THR A 11 -41.53 -19.67 6.89
CA THR A 11 -40.67 -18.49 6.82
C THR A 11 -39.22 -18.98 6.79
N THR A 12 -38.68 -19.24 5.59
CA THR A 12 -37.23 -19.35 5.39
C THR A 12 -36.60 -17.99 5.68
N ILE A 13 -36.13 -17.81 6.91
CA ILE A 13 -35.17 -16.76 7.24
C ILE A 13 -33.88 -17.14 6.49
N ALA A 14 -33.72 -16.60 5.29
CA ALA A 14 -32.43 -16.58 4.65
C ALA A 14 -31.53 -15.68 5.50
N CYS A 15 -30.70 -16.30 6.34
CA CYS A 15 -29.51 -15.65 6.87
C CYS A 15 -28.68 -15.23 5.65
N ILE A 16 -28.84 -14.00 5.19
CA ILE A 16 -27.93 -13.38 4.23
C ILE A 16 -26.60 -13.25 4.97
N SER A 17 -25.77 -14.30 4.90
CA SER A 17 -24.37 -14.18 5.24
C SER A 17 -23.80 -13.11 4.33
N ALA A 18 -23.41 -11.98 4.89
CA ALA A 18 -22.68 -10.95 4.16
C ALA A 18 -21.44 -11.61 3.53
N PHE A 19 -21.47 -11.80 2.20
CA PHE A 19 -20.34 -12.38 1.49
C PHE A 19 -19.21 -11.35 1.52
N ALA A 20 -18.15 -11.68 2.23
CA ALA A 20 -16.93 -10.88 2.20
C ALA A 20 -16.20 -11.16 0.89
N GLU A 21 -16.12 -10.15 0.03
CA GLU A 21 -15.46 -10.26 -1.27
C GLU A 21 -14.17 -9.48 -1.26
N TYR A 22 -13.14 -10.02 -1.92
CA TYR A 22 -11.97 -9.22 -2.20
C TYR A 22 -12.26 -8.21 -3.31
N VAL A 23 -11.85 -6.97 -3.07
CA VAL A 23 -11.88 -5.91 -4.07
C VAL A 23 -10.50 -5.29 -4.20
N ALA A 24 -10.17 -4.84 -5.41
CA ALA A 24 -8.98 -4.06 -5.69
C ALA A 24 -9.28 -2.57 -5.51
N ILE A 25 -8.43 -1.89 -4.75
CA ILE A 25 -8.43 -0.43 -4.62
C ILE A 25 -7.12 0.12 -5.18
N ALA A 26 -7.22 1.03 -6.14
CA ALA A 26 -6.06 1.50 -6.89
C ALA A 26 -5.06 2.27 -6.01
N LEU A 27 -3.76 2.02 -6.20
CA LEU A 27 -2.68 2.65 -5.44
C LEU A 27 -2.59 4.15 -5.78
N PRO A 28 -2.29 5.02 -4.80
CA PRO A 28 -2.07 6.44 -5.08
C PRO A 28 -0.91 6.61 -6.05
N LYS A 29 -1.12 7.43 -7.07
CA LYS A 29 -0.07 7.77 -8.04
C LYS A 29 0.75 8.93 -7.52
N GLU A 30 2.07 8.77 -7.61
CA GLU A 30 3.05 9.77 -7.20
C GLU A 30 4.12 9.94 -8.30
N SER A 31 3.71 9.91 -9.57
CA SER A 31 4.65 10.18 -10.67
C SER A 31 5.12 11.64 -10.61
N GLU A 32 6.38 11.85 -10.95
CA GLU A 32 7.02 13.16 -11.06
C GLU A 32 6.96 13.71 -12.49
N LEU A 33 6.41 12.93 -13.42
CA LEU A 33 6.17 13.33 -14.80
C LEU A 33 4.74 13.86 -14.94
N ASN A 34 4.51 14.69 -15.95
CA ASN A 34 3.20 15.32 -16.19
C ASN A 34 2.15 14.27 -16.57
N ASP A 35 1.49 13.73 -15.56
CA ASP A 35 0.38 12.79 -15.68
C ASP A 35 -0.69 13.13 -14.64
N ASN A 36 -1.88 13.47 -15.13
CA ASN A 36 -3.00 13.91 -14.29
C ASN A 36 -3.74 12.75 -13.59
N ARG A 37 -3.34 11.49 -13.84
CA ARG A 37 -3.93 10.33 -13.15
C ARG A 37 -3.61 10.40 -11.66
N LYS A 38 -4.67 10.23 -10.84
CA LYS A 38 -4.54 10.19 -9.37
C LYS A 38 -4.10 8.83 -8.83
N PHE A 39 -4.27 7.77 -9.61
CA PHE A 39 -4.01 6.40 -9.19
C PHE A 39 -3.29 5.61 -10.29
N TYR A 40 -2.52 4.62 -9.87
CA TYR A 40 -1.90 3.63 -10.76
C TYR A 40 -2.92 2.55 -11.16
N ASP A 41 -2.56 1.70 -12.12
CA ASP A 41 -3.35 0.51 -12.48
C ASP A 41 -3.05 -0.68 -11.54
N ALA A 42 -1.97 -0.57 -10.76
CA ALA A 42 -1.70 -1.41 -9.61
C ALA A 42 -2.59 -1.05 -8.41
N SER A 43 -2.87 -2.04 -7.56
CA SER A 43 -3.87 -1.96 -6.49
C SER A 43 -3.47 -2.71 -5.23
N ILE A 44 -4.23 -2.49 -4.16
CA ILE A 44 -4.28 -3.38 -3.00
C ILE A 44 -5.57 -4.16 -3.07
N ALA A 45 -5.47 -5.49 -3.01
CA ALA A 45 -6.61 -6.35 -2.79
C ALA A 45 -6.94 -6.38 -1.30
N VAL A 46 -8.16 -6.01 -0.94
CA VAL A 46 -8.67 -5.95 0.43
C VAL A 46 -9.96 -6.76 0.56
N ASN A 47 -10.18 -7.41 1.69
CA ASN A 47 -11.41 -8.14 1.97
C ASN A 47 -12.50 -7.14 2.41
N LYS A 48 -13.32 -6.68 1.47
CA LYS A 48 -14.44 -5.78 1.74
C LYS A 48 -15.55 -6.57 2.42
N ILE A 49 -16.15 -5.97 3.44
CA ILE A 49 -17.32 -6.52 4.13
C ILE A 49 -18.52 -5.64 3.87
N ASP A 50 -19.71 -6.19 4.08
CA ASP A 50 -20.92 -5.40 4.27
C ASP A 50 -21.32 -5.55 5.75
N ASP A 51 -20.98 -4.55 6.56
CA ASP A 51 -21.08 -4.63 8.01
C ASP A 51 -21.72 -3.38 8.61
N ASN A 52 -23.05 -3.41 8.69
CA ASN A 52 -23.85 -2.37 9.35
C ASN A 52 -23.44 -2.21 10.84
N THR A 53 -22.95 -3.26 11.49
CA THR A 53 -22.45 -3.18 12.88
C THR A 53 -21.24 -2.27 12.99
N LEU A 54 -20.36 -2.29 11.99
CA LEU A 54 -19.18 -1.45 11.95
C LEU A 54 -19.55 0.03 11.71
N GLN A 55 -20.52 0.30 10.81
CA GLN A 55 -21.07 1.63 10.62
C GLN A 55 -21.69 2.16 11.93
N GLN A 56 -22.52 1.36 12.61
CA GLN A 56 -23.11 1.71 13.90
C GLN A 56 -22.07 1.96 14.99
N ALA A 57 -20.98 1.17 15.02
CA ALA A 57 -19.88 1.39 15.96
C ALA A 57 -19.17 2.73 15.74
N VAL A 58 -18.97 3.12 14.47
CA VAL A 58 -18.40 4.43 14.12
C VAL A 58 -19.37 5.57 14.49
N GLU A 59 -20.66 5.43 14.20
CA GLU A 59 -21.69 6.41 14.58
C GLU A 59 -21.79 6.60 16.10
N THR A 60 -21.74 5.49 16.83
CA THR A 60 -21.71 5.48 18.30
C THR A 60 -20.48 6.21 18.80
N LEU A 61 -19.30 5.90 18.25
CA LEU A 61 -18.04 6.54 18.61
C LEU A 61 -18.09 8.06 18.38
N LEU A 62 -18.63 8.51 17.25
CA LEU A 62 -18.75 9.93 16.88
C LEU A 62 -19.81 10.68 17.69
N SER A 63 -20.78 9.95 18.26
CA SER A 63 -21.84 10.51 19.10
C SER A 63 -21.50 10.52 20.58
N THR A 64 -20.52 9.75 21.00
CA THR A 64 -20.19 9.57 22.42
C THR A 64 -19.43 10.77 22.98
N PRO A 65 -19.86 11.35 24.12
CA PRO A 65 -19.12 12.42 24.79
C PRO A 65 -17.71 12.00 25.15
N SER A 66 -16.76 12.96 25.15
CA SER A 66 -15.35 12.65 25.43
C SER A 66 -15.12 12.00 26.81
N SER A 67 -15.97 12.27 27.79
CA SER A 67 -15.95 11.66 29.13
C SER A 67 -16.25 10.16 29.13
N GLU A 68 -16.89 9.64 28.09
CA GLU A 68 -17.34 8.25 28.00
C GLU A 68 -16.56 7.41 26.98
N LEU A 69 -15.68 8.04 26.20
CA LEU A 69 -14.90 7.38 25.15
C LEU A 69 -14.12 6.17 25.67
N SER A 70 -13.63 6.21 26.91
CA SER A 70 -12.86 5.12 27.54
C SER A 70 -13.59 3.77 27.51
N LYS A 71 -14.92 3.76 27.53
CA LYS A 71 -15.76 2.54 27.49
C LYS A 71 -15.81 1.89 26.10
N LEU A 72 -15.47 2.63 25.06
CA LEU A 72 -15.49 2.18 23.66
C LEU A 72 -14.10 1.78 23.14
N LEU A 73 -13.07 1.88 23.98
CA LEU A 73 -11.69 1.56 23.61
C LEU A 73 -11.30 0.17 24.10
N ILE A 74 -10.45 -0.51 23.33
CA ILE A 74 -9.77 -1.73 23.82
C ILE A 74 -8.92 -1.39 25.04
N ASN A 75 -8.19 -0.26 24.98
CA ASN A 75 -7.41 0.26 26.10
C ASN A 75 -8.00 1.61 26.54
N PRO A 76 -8.74 1.65 27.67
CA PRO A 76 -9.32 2.87 28.24
C PRO A 76 -8.32 4.02 28.47
N GLN A 77 -7.04 3.73 28.72
CA GLN A 77 -5.99 4.75 28.94
C GLN A 77 -5.74 5.62 27.71
N ASN A 78 -6.15 5.17 26.52
CA ASN A 78 -6.00 5.92 25.28
C ASN A 78 -7.12 6.96 25.04
N ALA A 79 -8.01 7.23 26.01
CA ALA A 79 -9.13 8.17 25.86
C ALA A 79 -8.70 9.56 25.36
N THR A 80 -7.58 10.11 25.85
CA THR A 80 -7.04 11.40 25.40
C THR A 80 -6.63 11.37 23.92
N ARG A 81 -5.98 10.27 23.48
CA ARG A 81 -5.58 10.07 22.09
C ARG A 81 -6.80 9.91 21.18
N ALA A 82 -7.80 9.15 21.63
CA ALA A 82 -9.09 8.98 20.97
C ALA A 82 -9.82 10.32 20.77
N SER A 83 -9.98 11.10 21.83
CA SER A 83 -10.61 12.43 21.76
C SER A 83 -9.86 13.36 20.80
N LYS A 84 -8.52 13.38 20.84
CA LYS A 84 -7.69 14.16 19.91
C LYS A 84 -7.87 13.72 18.46
N PHE A 85 -7.92 12.41 18.20
CA PHE A 85 -8.18 11.87 16.86
C PHE A 85 -9.54 12.34 16.35
N LEU A 86 -10.62 12.15 17.12
CA LEU A 86 -11.97 12.56 16.73
C LEU A 86 -12.05 14.08 16.47
N LYS A 87 -11.47 14.89 17.37
CA LYS A 87 -11.38 16.36 17.20
C LYS A 87 -10.64 16.76 15.93
N PHE A 88 -9.56 16.07 15.58
CA PHE A 88 -8.79 16.37 14.37
C PHE A 88 -9.48 15.86 13.11
N SER A 89 -10.23 14.76 13.20
CA SER A 89 -10.96 14.17 12.09
C SER A 89 -12.04 15.09 11.55
N ARG A 90 -12.74 15.82 12.44
CA ARG A 90 -13.90 16.67 12.11
C ARG A 90 -14.98 15.92 11.31
N LEU A 91 -15.13 14.63 11.58
CA LEU A 91 -16.16 13.82 10.97
C LEU A 91 -17.54 14.17 11.53
N ASP A 92 -18.52 14.21 10.65
CA ASP A 92 -19.92 14.17 11.02
C ASP A 92 -20.36 12.73 11.37
N LYS A 93 -21.46 12.61 12.10
CA LYS A 93 -22.01 11.31 12.52
C LYS A 93 -22.44 10.45 11.34
N SER A 94 -22.82 11.06 10.21
CA SER A 94 -23.24 10.37 8.98
C SER A 94 -22.08 10.02 8.05
N VAL A 95 -20.84 10.01 8.54
CA VAL A 95 -19.67 9.68 7.73
C VAL A 95 -19.88 8.33 7.05
N LYS A 96 -19.71 8.31 5.74
CA LYS A 96 -19.69 7.07 4.97
C LYS A 96 -18.33 6.40 5.14
N ILE A 97 -18.36 5.14 5.55
CA ILE A 97 -17.15 4.33 5.69
C ILE A 97 -17.01 3.35 4.51
N PHE A 98 -15.78 2.96 4.25
CA PHE A 98 -15.39 1.81 3.45
C PHE A 98 -14.92 0.70 4.40
N PRO A 99 -15.78 -0.31 4.67
CA PRO A 99 -15.51 -1.32 5.68
C PRO A 99 -14.73 -2.51 5.09
N ILE A 100 -13.65 -2.92 5.78
CA ILE A 100 -12.84 -4.08 5.40
C ILE A 100 -12.49 -4.95 6.60
N ASN A 101 -12.17 -6.22 6.35
CA ASN A 101 -11.37 -7.02 7.27
C ASN A 101 -9.87 -6.79 7.01
N PHE A 102 -9.10 -6.82 8.09
CA PHE A 102 -7.64 -6.90 8.08
C PHE A 102 -7.22 -7.93 9.12
N GLY A 103 -7.14 -9.20 8.72
CA GLY A 103 -6.91 -10.28 9.67
C GLY A 103 -8.04 -10.37 10.69
N LYS A 104 -7.69 -10.23 11.97
CA LYS A 104 -8.65 -10.17 13.08
C LYS A 104 -9.38 -8.83 13.22
N TRP A 105 -8.89 -7.78 12.57
CA TRP A 105 -9.45 -6.44 12.70
C TRP A 105 -10.59 -6.20 11.73
N LYS A 106 -11.60 -5.47 12.21
CA LYS A 106 -12.57 -4.79 11.35
C LYS A 106 -12.14 -3.33 11.22
N VAL A 107 -11.98 -2.83 10.00
CA VAL A 107 -11.43 -1.50 9.75
C VAL A 107 -12.43 -0.67 8.98
N ALA A 108 -12.73 0.51 9.49
CA ALA A 108 -13.58 1.50 8.83
C ALA A 108 -12.70 2.62 8.25
N ILE A 109 -12.56 2.67 6.93
CA ILE A 109 -11.80 3.71 6.23
C ILE A 109 -12.76 4.81 5.81
N PHE A 110 -12.35 6.07 5.87
CA PHE A 110 -13.24 7.18 5.52
C PHE A 110 -12.51 8.23 4.70
N GLN A 111 -13.25 9.04 3.95
CA GLN A 111 -12.67 10.18 3.25
C GLN A 111 -12.29 11.27 4.26
N ILE A 112 -11.08 11.82 4.16
CA ILE A 112 -10.67 12.97 4.98
C ILE A 112 -11.54 14.17 4.58
N PRO A 113 -12.32 14.76 5.50
CA PRO A 113 -13.08 15.99 5.22
C PRO A 113 -12.15 17.16 4.87
N GLN A 114 -12.60 18.07 4.00
CA GLN A 114 -11.78 19.23 3.58
C GLN A 114 -11.32 20.11 4.74
N ASN A 115 -12.13 20.22 5.79
CA ASN A 115 -11.81 21.01 6.97
C ASN A 115 -10.96 20.24 7.99
N SER A 116 -10.69 18.94 7.79
CA SER A 116 -9.97 18.09 8.74
C SER A 116 -8.54 18.56 8.99
N ARG A 117 -8.02 18.27 10.19
CA ARG A 117 -6.60 18.49 10.54
C ARG A 117 -5.78 17.20 10.52
N MET A 118 -6.35 16.13 9.98
CA MET A 118 -5.68 14.83 9.90
C MET A 118 -4.59 14.83 8.84
N ARG A 119 -3.51 14.09 9.11
CA ARG A 119 -2.52 13.74 8.08
C ARG A 119 -3.10 12.65 7.18
N LYS A 120 -2.70 12.66 5.90
CA LYS A 120 -2.99 11.57 4.96
C LYS A 120 -2.50 10.23 5.53
N GLY A 121 -3.26 9.16 5.28
CA GLY A 121 -2.90 7.82 5.75
C GLY A 121 -3.29 7.53 7.20
N LEU A 122 -4.10 8.38 7.86
CA LEU A 122 -4.61 8.15 9.21
C LEU A 122 -6.13 8.02 9.27
N ASN A 123 -6.80 8.07 8.12
CA ASN A 123 -8.26 8.13 7.97
C ASN A 123 -8.92 6.77 8.05
N TYR A 124 -8.70 6.10 9.19
CA TYR A 124 -9.31 4.81 9.50
C TYR A 124 -9.57 4.64 11.00
N PHE A 125 -10.57 3.83 11.33
CA PHE A 125 -10.79 3.28 12.67
C PHE A 125 -10.51 1.78 12.64
N VAL A 126 -9.91 1.24 13.70
CA VAL A 126 -9.59 -0.20 13.81
C VAL A 126 -10.32 -0.78 15.00
N PHE A 127 -11.18 -1.75 14.78
CA PHE A 127 -11.97 -2.39 15.82
C PHE A 127 -11.57 -3.85 15.99
N GLU A 128 -11.60 -4.31 17.24
CA GLU A 128 -11.61 -5.74 17.58
C GLU A 128 -12.96 -6.12 18.17
N GLN A 129 -13.42 -7.32 17.80
CA GLN A 129 -14.59 -7.92 18.41
C GLN A 129 -14.19 -8.54 19.75
N ILE A 130 -14.70 -7.99 20.85
CA ILE A 130 -14.49 -8.52 22.20
C ILE A 130 -15.86 -8.86 22.78
N GLY A 131 -16.16 -10.17 22.86
CA GLY A 131 -17.51 -10.66 23.13
C GLY A 131 -18.49 -10.15 22.07
N ASN A 132 -19.57 -9.50 22.51
CA ASN A 132 -20.60 -8.94 21.62
C ASN A 132 -20.36 -7.48 21.22
N LYS A 133 -19.19 -6.90 21.54
CA LYS A 133 -18.88 -5.49 21.29
C LYS A 133 -17.72 -5.32 20.33
N LEU A 134 -17.80 -4.27 19.49
CA LEU A 134 -16.67 -3.75 18.75
C LEU A 134 -16.01 -2.65 19.58
N LEU A 135 -14.76 -2.87 19.98
CA LEU A 135 -13.97 -1.89 20.71
C LEU A 135 -12.88 -1.32 19.81
N TRP A 136 -12.71 0.01 19.86
CA TRP A 136 -11.76 0.73 19.03
C TRP A 136 -10.34 0.65 19.61
N ASP A 137 -9.37 0.29 18.77
CA ASP A 137 -7.96 0.44 19.04
C ASP A 137 -7.38 1.67 18.31
N VAL A 138 -7.34 2.80 19.02
CA VAL A 138 -6.71 4.03 18.51
C VAL A 138 -5.18 3.96 18.49
N SER A 139 -4.58 2.95 19.11
CA SER A 139 -3.12 2.81 19.19
C SER A 139 -2.52 2.27 17.90
N VAL A 140 -3.31 1.54 17.09
CA VAL A 140 -2.88 0.92 15.84
C VAL A 140 -2.27 1.94 14.90
N ASN A 141 -1.03 1.66 14.50
CA ASN A 141 -0.29 2.40 13.50
C ASN A 141 0.33 1.41 12.51
N ASN A 142 -0.46 1.00 11.51
CA ASN A 142 -0.10 -0.02 10.54
C ASN A 142 0.17 0.62 9.17
N MET A 143 1.30 0.27 8.53
CA MET A 143 1.70 0.91 7.26
C MET A 143 0.86 0.44 6.07
N PHE A 144 0.34 -0.80 6.09
CA PHE A 144 -0.67 -1.20 5.10
C PHE A 144 -1.94 -0.38 5.25
N LEU A 145 -2.47 -0.20 6.46
CA LEU A 145 -3.67 0.63 6.67
C LEU A 145 -3.45 2.08 6.26
N SER A 146 -2.25 2.62 6.53
CA SER A 146 -1.86 3.96 6.05
C SER A 146 -1.83 4.06 4.53
N LEU A 147 -1.38 3.02 3.82
CA LEU A 147 -1.42 2.98 2.35
C LEU A 147 -2.84 2.79 1.82
N ILE A 148 -3.60 1.83 2.35
CA ILE A 148 -4.99 1.52 1.96
C ILE A 148 -5.88 2.77 2.10
N SER A 149 -5.71 3.53 3.18
CA SER A 149 -6.48 4.77 3.41
C SER A 149 -6.12 5.93 2.47
N GLN A 150 -5.08 5.77 1.64
CA GLN A 150 -4.72 6.69 0.56
C GLN A 150 -5.04 6.13 -0.84
N CYS A 151 -5.52 4.90 -0.94
CA CYS A 151 -5.93 4.26 -2.19
C CYS A 151 -7.33 4.73 -2.63
N ASN A 152 -7.73 4.35 -3.84
CA ASN A 152 -9.05 4.68 -4.40
C ASN A 152 -10.18 3.80 -3.84
N PHE A 153 -10.40 3.83 -2.52
CA PHE A 153 -11.45 3.03 -1.89
C PHE A 153 -12.88 3.48 -2.20
N GLN A 154 -13.05 4.63 -2.88
CA GLN A 154 -14.35 5.13 -3.33
C GLN A 154 -14.82 4.47 -4.63
N ALA A 155 -13.89 3.93 -5.43
CA ALA A 155 -14.18 3.20 -6.66
C ALA A 155 -13.45 1.85 -6.65
N PRO A 156 -13.81 0.93 -5.73
CA PRO A 156 -13.25 -0.41 -5.69
C PRO A 156 -13.67 -1.20 -6.94
N THR A 157 -12.78 -2.04 -7.44
CA THR A 157 -13.10 -2.98 -8.52
C THR A 157 -13.14 -4.41 -7.99
N GLN A 158 -14.08 -5.22 -8.46
CA GLN A 158 -14.13 -6.63 -8.07
C GLN A 158 -12.90 -7.36 -8.61
N ILE A 159 -12.29 -8.22 -7.78
CA ILE A 159 -11.12 -9.00 -8.19
C ILE A 159 -11.37 -10.49 -7.99
N ASP A 160 -11.12 -11.27 -9.03
CA ASP A 160 -11.12 -12.73 -8.96
C ASP A 160 -9.74 -13.21 -8.50
N ILE A 161 -9.66 -13.58 -7.22
CA ILE A 161 -8.43 -14.05 -6.57
C ILE A 161 -7.81 -15.25 -7.29
N SER A 162 -8.64 -16.12 -7.90
CA SER A 162 -8.15 -17.30 -8.61
C SER A 162 -7.37 -16.97 -9.87
N LYS A 163 -7.59 -15.77 -10.43
CA LYS A 163 -6.93 -15.26 -11.64
C LYS A 163 -5.73 -14.36 -11.35
N VAL A 164 -5.45 -14.06 -10.08
CA VAL A 164 -4.29 -13.26 -9.69
C VAL A 164 -3.02 -14.04 -10.01
N LYS A 165 -2.17 -13.45 -10.87
CA LYS A 165 -0.91 -14.07 -11.28
C LYS A 165 0.08 -14.11 -10.11
N THR A 166 0.73 -15.26 -9.92
CA THR A 166 1.80 -15.48 -8.94
C THR A 166 3.05 -16.02 -9.64
N SER A 167 4.25 -15.72 -9.13
CA SER A 167 5.51 -16.13 -9.77
C SER A 167 5.88 -17.60 -9.52
N SER A 168 5.28 -18.26 -8.53
CA SER A 168 5.61 -19.63 -8.14
C SER A 168 4.45 -20.33 -7.42
N ALA A 169 4.55 -21.66 -7.25
CA ALA A 169 3.59 -22.43 -6.43
C ALA A 169 3.64 -22.03 -4.95
N SER A 170 4.83 -21.67 -4.43
CA SER A 170 4.99 -21.15 -3.08
C SER A 170 4.27 -19.81 -2.89
N ASP A 171 4.43 -18.88 -3.85
CA ASP A 171 3.69 -17.61 -3.82
C ASP A 171 2.17 -17.84 -3.88
N LYS A 172 1.70 -18.83 -4.64
CA LYS A 172 0.28 -19.20 -4.67
C LYS A 172 -0.21 -19.72 -3.32
N ALA A 173 0.57 -20.54 -2.62
CA ALA A 173 0.23 -21.02 -1.28
C ALA A 173 0.15 -19.87 -0.27
N ILE A 174 1.08 -18.92 -0.31
CA ILE A 174 1.05 -17.73 0.56
C ILE A 174 -0.17 -16.85 0.23
N LEU A 175 -0.50 -16.65 -1.05
CA LEU A 175 -1.71 -15.92 -1.46
C LEU A 175 -2.98 -16.58 -0.91
N ASN A 176 -3.06 -17.91 -0.96
CA ASN A 176 -4.18 -18.66 -0.38
C ASN A 176 -4.27 -18.48 1.14
N ASP A 177 -3.13 -18.45 1.85
CA ASP A 177 -3.12 -18.20 3.29
C ASP A 177 -3.55 -16.78 3.64
N LEU A 178 -3.02 -15.77 2.93
CA LEU A 178 -3.43 -14.37 3.11
C LEU A 178 -4.92 -14.19 2.91
N THR A 179 -5.48 -14.80 1.87
CA THR A 179 -6.91 -14.70 1.53
C THR A 179 -7.80 -15.44 2.54
N LYS A 180 -7.40 -16.64 2.97
CA LYS A 180 -8.06 -17.38 4.05
C LYS A 180 -8.08 -16.58 5.36
N ASN A 181 -6.97 -15.90 5.66
CA ASN A 181 -6.81 -15.08 6.85
C ASN A 181 -7.29 -13.63 6.67
N LYS A 182 -7.97 -13.29 5.56
CA LYS A 182 -8.54 -11.97 5.29
C LYS A 182 -7.50 -10.83 5.38
N GLN A 183 -6.27 -11.12 4.98
CA GLN A 183 -5.17 -10.16 4.93
C GLN A 183 -5.14 -9.44 3.58
N PRO A 184 -4.76 -8.15 3.53
CA PRO A 184 -4.57 -7.45 2.27
C PRO A 184 -3.27 -7.88 1.58
N PHE A 185 -3.21 -7.70 0.27
CA PHE A 185 -1.99 -7.93 -0.51
C PHE A 185 -1.93 -7.01 -1.73
N LEU A 186 -0.72 -6.80 -2.26
CA LEU A 186 -0.48 -5.93 -3.42
C LEU A 186 -0.66 -6.69 -4.73
N VAL A 187 -1.33 -6.05 -5.68
CA VAL A 187 -1.55 -6.56 -7.04
C VAL A 187 -1.02 -5.55 -8.06
N PHE A 188 -0.04 -5.97 -8.85
CA PHE A 188 0.50 -5.22 -9.97
C PHE A 188 0.01 -5.83 -11.28
N LEU A 189 0.15 -5.11 -12.41
CA LEU A 189 -0.31 -5.60 -13.72
C LEU A 189 0.36 -6.92 -14.13
N ASN A 190 1.60 -7.12 -13.70
CA ASN A 190 2.37 -8.33 -13.97
C ASN A 190 2.25 -9.41 -12.86
N GLY A 191 1.46 -9.18 -11.81
CA GLY A 191 1.14 -10.16 -10.77
C GLY A 191 1.17 -9.60 -9.34
N ALA A 192 0.86 -10.46 -8.38
CA ALA A 192 0.88 -10.08 -6.97
C ALA A 192 2.30 -10.07 -6.39
N LEU A 193 2.56 -9.12 -5.50
CA LEU A 193 3.78 -9.11 -4.69
C LEU A 193 3.51 -9.85 -3.38
N ILE A 194 3.92 -11.12 -3.35
CA ILE A 194 3.67 -12.03 -2.23
C ILE A 194 4.96 -12.35 -1.44
N SER A 195 6.09 -12.44 -2.13
CA SER A 195 7.40 -12.72 -1.52
C SER A 195 8.52 -11.95 -2.21
N THR A 196 9.69 -11.90 -1.56
CA THR A 196 10.94 -11.35 -2.13
C THR A 196 11.75 -12.40 -2.90
N THR A 197 11.12 -13.52 -3.30
CA THR A 197 11.77 -14.54 -4.11
C THR A 197 12.12 -13.97 -5.48
N SER A 198 13.38 -14.15 -5.89
CA SER A 198 13.90 -13.62 -7.16
C SER A 198 13.14 -14.20 -8.34
N ASP A 199 12.68 -13.34 -9.23
CA ASP A 199 12.18 -13.73 -10.54
C ASP A 199 13.38 -14.05 -11.46
N SER A 200 13.36 -15.25 -12.04
CA SER A 200 14.38 -15.72 -12.99
C SER A 200 14.52 -14.84 -14.25
N ASN A 201 13.45 -14.13 -14.63
CA ASN A 201 13.43 -13.27 -15.81
C ASN A 201 13.59 -11.78 -15.49
N VAL A 202 13.86 -11.41 -14.23
CA VAL A 202 13.98 -9.99 -13.82
C VAL A 202 14.97 -9.22 -14.70
N TYR A 203 16.13 -9.81 -15.01
CA TYR A 203 17.17 -9.16 -15.82
C TYR A 203 16.78 -9.01 -17.31
N LYS A 204 15.79 -9.76 -17.80
CA LYS A 204 15.30 -9.65 -19.17
C LYS A 204 14.27 -8.52 -19.32
N HIS A 205 13.67 -8.08 -18.22
CA HIS A 205 12.63 -7.06 -18.23
C HIS A 205 13.17 -5.69 -18.70
N PRO A 206 12.47 -4.97 -19.60
CA PRO A 206 12.89 -3.66 -20.11
C PRO A 206 13.29 -2.66 -19.02
N ALA A 207 12.48 -2.52 -17.97
CA ALA A 207 12.79 -1.62 -16.85
C ALA A 207 14.10 -1.97 -16.12
N SER A 208 14.41 -3.26 -15.95
CA SER A 208 15.68 -3.69 -15.35
C SER A 208 16.86 -3.49 -16.29
N LYS A 209 16.70 -3.67 -17.61
CA LYS A 209 17.73 -3.35 -18.60
C LYS A 209 18.05 -1.86 -18.60
N PHE A 210 17.02 -1.01 -18.61
CA PHE A 210 17.17 0.44 -18.48
C PHE A 210 17.88 0.80 -17.18
N TYR A 211 17.41 0.27 -16.04
CA TYR A 211 18.01 0.58 -14.75
C TYR A 211 19.47 0.13 -14.69
N LYS A 212 19.81 -1.04 -15.22
CA LYS A 212 21.20 -1.52 -15.31
C LYS A 212 22.06 -0.57 -16.14
N LYS A 213 21.60 -0.17 -17.33
CA LYS A 213 22.31 0.76 -18.21
C LYS A 213 22.66 2.07 -17.49
N ILE A 214 21.70 2.69 -16.80
CA ILE A 214 21.96 3.96 -16.12
C ILE A 214 22.83 3.78 -14.88
N GLN A 215 22.74 2.63 -14.20
CA GLN A 215 23.63 2.30 -13.09
C GLN A 215 25.07 2.11 -13.57
N ASP A 216 25.29 1.49 -14.72
CA ASP A 216 26.64 1.34 -15.29
C ASP A 216 27.27 2.72 -15.58
N VAL A 217 26.48 3.72 -16.01
CA VAL A 217 26.92 5.14 -16.15
C VAL A 217 27.27 5.77 -14.79
N PHE A 218 26.46 5.51 -13.75
CA PHE A 218 26.72 6.00 -12.40
C PHE A 218 28.01 5.42 -11.82
N PHE A 219 28.22 4.10 -11.95
CA PHE A 219 29.43 3.42 -11.47
C PHE A 219 30.67 3.74 -12.30
N SER A 220 30.53 4.27 -13.52
CA SER A 220 31.65 4.81 -14.31
C SER A 220 32.00 6.26 -13.96
N TRP A 221 31.53 6.78 -12.83
CA TRP A 221 31.75 8.17 -12.35
C TRP A 221 31.20 9.27 -13.28
N GLN A 222 30.31 8.95 -14.22
CA GLN A 222 29.69 9.95 -15.10
C GLN A 222 28.42 10.54 -14.47
N ILE A 223 28.60 11.22 -13.33
CA ILE A 223 27.52 11.69 -12.43
C ILE A 223 26.55 12.64 -13.14
N GLU A 224 27.07 13.59 -13.91
CA GLU A 224 26.28 14.60 -14.64
C GLU A 224 25.48 13.96 -15.77
N LYS A 225 26.01 12.89 -16.38
CA LYS A 225 25.32 12.09 -17.40
C LYS A 225 24.24 11.20 -16.77
N TYR A 226 24.53 10.61 -15.62
CA TYR A 226 23.55 9.83 -14.86
C TYR A 226 22.32 10.67 -14.50
N ALA A 227 22.53 11.92 -14.09
CA ALA A 227 21.45 12.86 -13.77
C ALA A 227 20.51 13.15 -14.97
N GLN A 228 20.96 12.97 -16.22
CA GLN A 228 20.10 13.15 -17.40
C GLN A 228 19.04 12.06 -17.55
N PHE A 229 19.20 10.92 -16.88
CA PHE A 229 18.20 9.85 -16.87
C PHE A 229 17.18 10.02 -15.75
N MET A 230 17.21 11.12 -14.99
CA MET A 230 16.25 11.37 -13.92
C MET A 230 15.10 12.26 -14.41
N SER A 231 13.93 12.15 -13.76
CA SER A 231 12.87 13.15 -13.90
C SER A 231 13.41 14.55 -13.54
N PRO A 232 12.78 15.65 -14.00
CA PRO A 232 13.23 17.00 -13.65
C PRO A 232 13.36 17.23 -12.14
N LYS A 233 12.39 16.73 -11.36
CA LYS A 233 12.39 16.83 -9.90
C LYS A 233 13.50 16.01 -9.24
N SER A 234 13.64 14.74 -9.64
CA SER A 234 14.72 13.86 -9.17
C SER A 234 16.10 14.42 -9.54
N LYS A 235 16.26 14.98 -10.75
CA LYS A 235 17.49 15.63 -11.21
C LYS A 235 17.83 16.86 -10.36
N SER A 236 16.86 17.71 -10.03
CA SER A 236 17.09 18.86 -9.14
C SER A 236 17.63 18.40 -7.79
N LYS A 237 16.95 17.44 -7.14
CA LYS A 237 17.35 16.91 -5.84
C LYS A 237 18.70 16.22 -5.87
N PHE A 238 19.00 15.48 -6.94
CA PHE A 238 20.31 14.88 -7.16
C PHE A 238 21.40 15.95 -7.29
N ASN A 239 21.16 16.99 -8.09
CA ASN A 239 22.10 18.09 -8.25
C ASN A 239 22.27 18.89 -6.95
N GLU A 240 21.23 19.10 -6.15
CA GLU A 240 21.35 19.71 -4.81
C GLU A 240 22.26 18.88 -3.90
N GLN A 241 22.16 17.55 -3.97
CA GLN A 241 22.97 16.65 -3.15
C GLN A 241 24.45 16.61 -3.58
N TYR A 242 24.75 16.77 -4.89
CA TYR A 242 26.10 16.51 -5.42
C TYR A 242 26.78 17.70 -6.14
N SER A 243 26.05 18.73 -6.58
CA SER A 243 26.61 19.81 -7.42
C SER A 243 27.49 20.82 -6.67
N GLY A 244 27.58 20.72 -5.34
CA GLY A 244 28.55 21.47 -4.53
C GLY A 244 29.78 20.65 -4.11
N MET A 245 29.85 19.36 -4.45
CA MET A 245 30.95 18.49 -4.04
C MET A 245 32.10 18.52 -5.05
N SER A 246 33.33 18.67 -4.56
CA SER A 246 34.52 18.41 -5.36
C SER A 246 34.57 16.94 -5.81
N GLU A 247 35.33 16.62 -6.85
CA GLU A 247 35.53 15.24 -7.29
C GLU A 247 36.05 14.32 -6.17
N GLN A 248 36.89 14.84 -5.27
CA GLN A 248 37.38 14.12 -4.10
C GLN A 248 36.27 13.85 -3.08
N GLN A 249 35.39 14.83 -2.84
CA GLN A 249 34.23 14.67 -1.96
C GLN A 249 33.22 13.67 -2.54
N LYS A 250 32.89 13.78 -3.84
CA LYS A 250 32.06 12.80 -4.55
C LYS A 250 32.65 11.40 -4.41
N LYS A 251 33.96 11.26 -4.62
CA LYS A 251 34.67 9.99 -4.46
C LYS A 251 34.53 9.42 -3.05
N SER A 252 34.79 10.22 -2.03
CA SER A 252 34.65 9.80 -0.64
C SER A 252 33.21 9.35 -0.31
N THR A 253 32.21 10.14 -0.70
CA THR A 253 30.79 9.87 -0.41
C THR A 253 30.25 8.65 -1.16
N LEU A 254 30.65 8.45 -2.42
CA LEU A 254 30.10 7.38 -3.28
C LEU A 254 30.89 6.07 -3.21
N SER A 255 32.15 6.08 -2.76
CA SER A 255 32.98 4.86 -2.71
C SER A 255 32.39 3.78 -1.82
N ASP A 256 31.80 4.13 -0.66
CA ASP A 256 31.13 3.13 0.17
C ASP A 256 29.90 2.55 -0.56
N TYR A 257 29.14 3.39 -1.26
CA TYR A 257 28.00 2.93 -2.06
C TYR A 257 28.44 1.99 -3.18
N PHE A 258 29.58 2.24 -3.81
CA PHE A 258 30.12 1.44 -4.91
C PHE A 258 30.62 0.06 -4.46
N ALA A 259 30.93 -0.09 -3.17
CA ALA A 259 31.27 -1.39 -2.59
C ALA A 259 30.06 -2.35 -2.49
N TRP A 260 28.83 -1.87 -2.70
CA TRP A 260 27.63 -2.71 -2.65
C TRP A 260 27.28 -3.30 -4.03
N LYS A 261 27.23 -4.63 -4.11
CA LYS A 261 26.77 -5.34 -5.31
C LYS A 261 25.25 -5.34 -5.37
N LYS A 262 24.67 -4.90 -6.49
CA LYS A 262 23.22 -4.95 -6.74
C LYS A 262 22.79 -6.29 -7.34
N LYS A 263 21.76 -6.90 -6.76
CA LYS A 263 21.05 -8.08 -7.29
C LYS A 263 19.57 -7.74 -7.48
N TYR A 264 19.08 -7.79 -8.71
CA TYR A 264 17.67 -7.52 -9.01
C TYR A 264 16.82 -8.72 -8.60
N ILE A 265 15.64 -8.42 -8.05
CA ILE A 265 14.75 -9.42 -7.45
C ILE A 265 13.47 -9.53 -8.28
N LYS A 266 12.74 -8.43 -8.47
CA LYS A 266 11.49 -8.39 -9.25
C LYS A 266 11.34 -7.04 -9.95
N VAL A 267 10.54 -7.01 -11.00
CA VAL A 267 9.94 -5.78 -11.51
C VAL A 267 8.46 -5.80 -11.18
N LEU A 268 7.92 -4.70 -10.66
CA LEU A 268 6.52 -4.53 -10.33
C LEU A 268 5.93 -3.50 -11.29
N GLN A 269 4.91 -3.88 -12.05
CA GLN A 269 4.32 -3.01 -13.07
C GLN A 269 3.15 -2.20 -12.50
N LEU A 270 3.38 -0.89 -12.31
CA LEU A 270 2.40 0.05 -11.77
C LEU A 270 1.37 0.46 -12.83
N SER A 271 1.83 0.68 -14.06
CA SER A 271 1.05 1.03 -15.25
C SER A 271 1.78 0.55 -16.51
N ASP A 272 1.25 0.83 -17.70
CA ASP A 272 1.82 0.39 -18.98
C ASP A 272 3.32 0.69 -19.15
N ASN A 273 3.77 1.86 -18.67
CA ASN A 273 5.15 2.33 -18.79
C ASN A 273 5.83 2.64 -17.45
N GLU A 274 5.17 2.41 -16.32
CA GLU A 274 5.66 2.75 -14.99
C GLU A 274 5.94 1.50 -14.17
N PHE A 275 7.14 1.40 -13.62
CA PHE A 275 7.64 0.20 -12.99
C PHE A 275 8.40 0.50 -11.70
N ILE A 276 8.42 -0.46 -10.78
CA ILE A 276 9.34 -0.50 -9.66
C ILE A 276 10.30 -1.66 -9.87
N VAL A 277 11.60 -1.39 -9.96
CA VAL A 277 12.63 -2.42 -9.90
C VAL A 277 12.97 -2.63 -8.42
N LEU A 278 12.60 -3.79 -7.88
CA LEU A 278 13.02 -4.24 -6.56
C LEU A 278 14.37 -4.92 -6.66
N PHE A 279 15.33 -4.47 -5.87
CA PHE A 279 16.67 -5.06 -5.82
C PHE A 279 17.20 -5.11 -4.40
N LYS A 280 18.25 -5.90 -4.20
CA LYS A 280 19.03 -5.89 -2.96
C LYS A 280 20.47 -5.49 -3.22
N ARG A 281 21.05 -4.74 -2.28
CA ARG A 281 22.47 -4.42 -2.16
C ARG A 281 23.11 -5.41 -1.20
N GLN A 282 24.23 -5.98 -1.62
CA GLN A 282 24.99 -6.96 -0.85
C GLN A 282 26.43 -6.46 -0.67
N LYS A 283 26.94 -6.53 0.55
CA LYS A 283 28.33 -6.23 0.89
C LYS A 283 28.81 -7.28 1.89
N GLN A 284 30.03 -7.78 1.72
CA GLN A 284 30.57 -8.83 2.58
C GLN A 284 30.56 -8.39 4.05
N GLY A 285 30.09 -9.27 4.95
CA GLY A 285 29.97 -8.98 6.38
C GLY A 285 28.82 -8.03 6.76
N GLN A 286 27.97 -7.62 5.80
CA GLN A 286 26.82 -6.75 6.04
C GLN A 286 25.51 -7.48 5.69
N LYS A 287 24.43 -7.14 6.41
CA LYS A 287 23.08 -7.65 6.07
C LYS A 287 22.66 -7.09 4.71
N ASP A 288 22.05 -7.93 3.88
CA ASP A 288 21.44 -7.51 2.61
C ASP A 288 20.47 -6.35 2.86
N GLN A 289 20.55 -5.30 2.04
CA GLN A 289 19.65 -4.15 2.08
C GLN A 289 18.76 -4.17 0.85
N PHE A 290 17.45 -4.12 1.00
CA PHE A 290 16.54 -4.02 -0.13
C PHE A 290 16.23 -2.57 -0.45
N ASP A 291 16.15 -2.25 -1.73
CA ASP A 291 15.85 -0.92 -2.25
C ASP A 291 14.92 -1.02 -3.47
N LEU A 292 14.33 0.12 -3.81
CA LEU A 292 13.36 0.29 -4.88
C LEU A 292 13.88 1.36 -5.85
N ALA A 293 13.70 1.14 -7.15
CA ALA A 293 13.90 2.16 -8.16
C ALA A 293 12.63 2.33 -8.99
N TYR A 294 12.09 3.55 -9.04
CA TYR A 294 10.93 3.89 -9.85
C TYR A 294 11.37 4.28 -11.25
N ILE A 295 10.91 3.53 -12.23
CA ILE A 295 11.31 3.65 -13.63
C ILE A 295 10.08 3.95 -14.47
N THR A 296 10.09 5.05 -15.20
CA THR A 296 9.15 5.31 -16.28
C THR A 296 9.84 5.15 -17.62
N LEU A 297 9.43 4.17 -18.41
CA LEU A 297 9.98 3.95 -19.74
C LEU A 297 9.31 4.85 -20.78
N THR A 298 10.11 5.38 -21.70
CA THR A 298 9.59 6.05 -22.90
C THR A 298 9.68 5.15 -24.15
N SER A 299 10.37 4.03 -24.04
CA SER A 299 10.44 2.98 -25.07
C SER A 299 10.14 1.59 -24.51
N LYS A 300 9.44 0.76 -25.29
CA LYS A 300 9.01 -0.58 -24.87
C LYS A 300 10.18 -1.56 -24.66
N ASP A 301 11.30 -1.34 -25.33
CA ASP A 301 12.50 -2.18 -25.25
C ASP A 301 13.42 -1.81 -24.06
N GLY A 302 13.14 -0.70 -23.38
CA GLY A 302 13.93 -0.19 -22.26
C GLY A 302 15.19 0.60 -22.69
N SER A 303 15.27 1.02 -23.95
CA SER A 303 16.38 1.85 -24.44
C SER A 303 16.39 3.27 -23.84
N THR A 304 15.22 3.83 -23.53
CA THR A 304 15.01 5.18 -23.00
C THR A 304 13.94 5.21 -21.90
N GLY A 305 14.10 6.13 -20.96
CA GLY A 305 13.22 6.28 -19.81
C GLY A 305 13.77 7.26 -18.77
N TYR A 306 13.10 7.32 -17.63
CA TYR A 306 13.42 8.18 -16.50
C TYR A 306 13.43 7.39 -15.19
N LEU A 307 14.37 7.74 -14.32
CA LEU A 307 14.37 7.40 -12.90
C LEU A 307 13.60 8.49 -12.14
N GLU A 308 12.61 8.08 -11.37
CA GLU A 308 11.78 8.97 -10.55
C GLU A 308 12.02 8.74 -9.05
N LYS A 309 11.57 9.70 -8.24
CA LYS A 309 11.53 9.66 -6.77
C LYS A 309 12.92 9.47 -6.13
N PHE A 310 13.97 10.03 -6.75
CA PHE A 310 15.30 10.01 -6.16
C PHE A 310 15.29 10.70 -4.78
N GLY A 311 15.65 9.94 -3.75
CA GLY A 311 15.73 10.45 -2.37
C GLY A 311 14.38 10.78 -1.72
N ASP A 312 13.26 10.49 -2.38
CA ASP A 312 11.91 10.64 -1.83
C ASP A 312 11.36 9.27 -1.40
N ARG A 313 10.56 9.24 -0.33
CA ARG A 313 9.87 8.03 0.12
C ARG A 313 8.38 8.19 -0.04
N THR A 314 7.80 7.31 -0.83
CA THR A 314 6.36 7.19 -1.03
C THR A 314 5.71 6.40 0.11
N PRO A 315 4.39 6.51 0.32
CA PRO A 315 3.65 5.62 1.22
C PRO A 315 3.85 4.13 0.89
N LEU A 316 3.95 3.78 -0.39
CA LEU A 316 4.24 2.42 -0.84
C LEU A 316 5.63 1.97 -0.38
N ASP A 317 6.65 2.82 -0.50
CA ASP A 317 8.02 2.50 -0.04
C ASP A 317 8.04 2.20 1.44
N ILE A 318 7.41 3.06 2.25
CA ILE A 318 7.37 2.91 3.70
C ILE A 318 6.72 1.57 4.09
N MET A 319 5.64 1.19 3.40
CA MET A 319 4.98 -0.09 3.62
C MET A 319 5.89 -1.26 3.21
N LEU A 320 6.43 -1.26 1.99
CA LEU A 320 7.29 -2.32 1.48
C LEU A 320 8.51 -2.57 2.37
N HIS A 321 9.21 -1.51 2.79
CA HIS A 321 10.38 -1.61 3.67
C HIS A 321 10.06 -2.22 5.02
N ARG A 322 8.85 -2.02 5.55
CA ARG A 322 8.48 -2.51 6.89
C ARG A 322 7.91 -3.93 6.88
N HIS A 323 7.20 -4.30 5.82
CA HIS A 323 6.42 -5.53 5.79
C HIS A 323 6.96 -6.62 4.86
N ILE A 324 7.71 -6.27 3.83
CA ILE A 324 8.18 -7.23 2.81
C ILE A 324 9.71 -7.37 2.82
N LEU A 325 10.43 -6.30 3.16
CA LEU A 325 11.87 -6.19 2.95
C LEU A 325 12.74 -6.29 4.24
N ARG A 326 12.19 -6.84 5.33
CA ARG A 326 12.89 -6.94 6.63
C ARG A 326 13.69 -8.22 6.80
#